data_AF-A0A847C7A2-F1
#
_entry.id   AF-A0A847C7A2-F1
#
_cell.length_a   1.000
_cell.length_b   1.000
_cell.length_c   1.000
_cell.angle_alpha   90.00
_cell.angle_beta   90.00
_cell.angle_gamma   90.00
#
_symmetry.space_group_name_H-M   'P 1'
#
loop_
_entity.id
_entity.type
_entity.pdbx_description
1 polymer ?
#
loop_
_entity_poly.entity_id
_entity_poly.type
_entity_poly.pdbx_seq_one_letter_code
_entity_poly.pdbx_strand_id
1 'polypeptide(L)'
;MELVDYNSIIEYVETVAEESAIVNALLGACFAENISYTEENSSGIVALMEKLNNETREKYRVALGEVIKAEVEDLYKHIEKYIWLYNNLKDEASKDTLINLMAFRLTRDVRYTARAFAESSEQYFDEQIVKYPKNCVFVDCGAFDGYTTASFIYRCPNYSKVYLYEPMEEQYYLCEEFAKQIGEKAVAKKKGVYDKGRTLSFSAEVPGSSRVLEAGDLSVDVVSLDDDIEEPIGFLKMDIEGSESEALSGCKKHIKVDSPVLTICAYHKPSDLWQIAEQILSYNSNYDIFIRHHTVGTDETVIYGIPRDRELMVSNDAYLEKADIFSLSKLLKHSKNEQNRLNNSVKYLLIQVENHRIALRQSDIERDYLRGQLDSIELRVQEILDYMKQLESAKEYFLDQIENYRTCVKEQKEQLAAVKRKNGGK
;
A
#
# COMPACT_ATOMS: atom_id res chain seq x y z
N MET A 1 -4.55 -3.02 -15.77
CA MET A 1 -4.89 -1.59 -15.79
C MET A 1 -3.95 -0.94 -14.79
N GLU A 2 -3.18 0.08 -15.19
CA GLU A 2 -2.33 0.79 -14.23
C GLU A 2 -3.24 1.79 -13.49
N LEU A 3 -3.45 1.56 -12.20
CA LEU A 3 -4.22 2.47 -11.33
C LEU A 3 -3.31 3.65 -10.96
N VAL A 4 -3.22 4.64 -11.84
CA VAL A 4 -2.22 5.71 -11.76
C VAL A 4 -2.73 6.98 -11.10
N ASP A 5 -4.04 7.16 -11.04
CA ASP A 5 -4.66 8.37 -10.53
C ASP A 5 -6.00 8.09 -9.83
N TYR A 6 -6.53 9.11 -9.16
CA TYR A 6 -7.80 9.06 -8.45
C TYR A 6 -8.95 8.53 -9.32
N ASN A 7 -9.11 9.04 -10.55
CA ASN A 7 -10.24 8.67 -11.41
C ASN A 7 -10.15 7.20 -11.83
N SER A 8 -8.94 6.71 -12.14
CA SER A 8 -8.73 5.32 -12.50
C SER A 8 -9.10 4.35 -11.39
N ILE A 9 -8.89 4.74 -10.11
CA ILE A 9 -9.28 3.93 -8.96
C ILE A 9 -10.80 3.91 -8.80
N ILE A 10 -11.46 5.07 -8.90
CA ILE A 10 -12.93 5.14 -8.81
C ILE A 10 -13.57 4.34 -9.94
N GLU A 11 -13.12 4.53 -11.18
CA GLU A 11 -13.61 3.78 -12.34
C GLU A 11 -13.40 2.26 -12.15
N TYR A 12 -12.27 1.84 -11.58
CA TYR A 12 -12.04 0.42 -11.29
C TYR A 12 -13.08 -0.13 -10.31
N VAL A 13 -13.35 0.58 -9.20
CA VAL A 13 -14.33 0.15 -8.19
C VAL A 13 -15.76 0.14 -8.75
N GLU A 14 -16.08 1.05 -9.67
CA GLU A 14 -17.40 1.11 -10.29
C GLU A 14 -17.63 0.06 -11.39
N THR A 15 -16.56 -0.35 -12.09
CA THR A 15 -16.66 -1.20 -13.29
C THR A 15 -16.29 -2.66 -13.06
N VAL A 16 -15.40 -2.94 -12.11
CA VAL A 16 -14.95 -4.30 -11.79
C VAL A 16 -15.80 -4.86 -10.66
N ALA A 17 -16.27 -6.10 -10.79
CA ALA A 17 -17.01 -6.75 -9.71
C ALA A 17 -16.11 -6.95 -8.47
N GLU A 18 -16.66 -6.70 -7.27
CA GLU A 18 -15.96 -6.84 -5.99
C GLU A 18 -15.23 -8.20 -5.87
N GLU A 19 -15.91 -9.29 -6.24
CA GLU A 19 -15.31 -10.64 -6.23
C GLU A 19 -14.09 -10.75 -7.15
N SER A 20 -14.15 -10.15 -8.35
CA SER A 20 -13.03 -10.13 -9.29
C SER A 20 -11.87 -9.27 -8.76
N ALA A 21 -12.15 -8.15 -8.08
CA ALA A 21 -11.13 -7.33 -7.45
C ALA A 21 -10.43 -8.06 -6.29
N ILE A 22 -11.18 -8.80 -5.47
CA ILE A 22 -10.62 -9.64 -4.41
C ILE A 22 -9.69 -10.70 -5.02
N VAL A 23 -10.13 -11.40 -6.07
CA VAL A 23 -9.29 -12.38 -6.78
C VAL A 23 -8.02 -11.72 -7.32
N ASN A 24 -8.13 -10.57 -7.99
CA ASN A 24 -6.98 -9.85 -8.52
C ASN A 24 -5.97 -9.47 -7.43
N ALA A 25 -6.44 -8.94 -6.29
CA ALA A 25 -5.58 -8.59 -5.16
C ALA A 25 -4.89 -9.84 -4.57
N LEU A 26 -5.62 -10.95 -4.39
CA LEU A 26 -5.04 -12.21 -3.89
C LEU A 26 -3.97 -12.77 -4.84
N LEU A 27 -4.22 -12.74 -6.15
CA LEU A 27 -3.25 -13.15 -7.16
C LEU A 27 -2.01 -12.24 -7.17
N GLY A 28 -2.20 -10.93 -7.00
CA GLY A 28 -1.11 -9.98 -6.83
C GLY A 28 -0.23 -10.29 -5.62
N ALA A 29 -0.84 -10.65 -4.48
CA ALA A 29 -0.10 -11.09 -3.29
C ALA A 29 0.64 -12.41 -3.53
N CYS A 30 0.00 -13.41 -4.16
CA CYS A 30 0.67 -14.65 -4.54
C CYS A 30 1.91 -14.38 -5.42
N PHE A 31 1.79 -13.46 -6.39
CA PHE A 31 2.92 -13.05 -7.22
C PHE A 31 4.04 -12.40 -6.40
N ALA A 32 3.72 -11.45 -5.52
CA ALA A 32 4.69 -10.78 -4.66
C ALA A 32 5.44 -11.76 -3.72
N GLU A 33 4.76 -12.83 -3.31
CA GLU A 33 5.29 -13.88 -2.44
C GLU A 33 5.93 -15.06 -3.19
N ASN A 34 5.99 -15.02 -4.53
CA ASN A 34 6.46 -16.13 -5.39
C ASN A 34 5.69 -17.44 -5.20
N ILE A 35 4.40 -17.34 -4.86
CA ILE A 35 3.50 -18.47 -4.69
C ILE A 35 2.93 -18.85 -6.05
N SER A 36 3.24 -20.07 -6.51
CA SER A 36 2.70 -20.59 -7.78
C SER A 36 1.17 -20.75 -7.71
N TYR A 37 0.45 -20.48 -8.80
CA TYR A 37 -0.97 -20.81 -8.91
C TYR A 37 -1.29 -21.30 -10.32
N THR A 38 -2.26 -22.21 -10.44
CA THR A 38 -2.75 -22.73 -11.73
C THR A 38 -4.24 -22.39 -11.88
N GLU A 39 -4.76 -22.31 -13.11
CA GLU A 39 -6.18 -22.06 -13.38
C GLU A 39 -7.10 -23.10 -12.71
N GLU A 40 -6.63 -24.33 -12.51
CA GLU A 40 -7.36 -25.39 -11.78
C GLU A 40 -7.38 -25.19 -10.25
N ASN A 41 -6.36 -24.55 -9.67
CA ASN A 41 -6.24 -24.23 -8.24
C ASN A 41 -6.83 -22.85 -7.86
N SER A 42 -7.32 -22.09 -8.84
CA SER A 42 -7.91 -20.74 -8.67
C SER A 42 -9.44 -20.76 -8.69
N SER A 43 -10.03 -21.92 -8.34
CA SER A 43 -11.48 -22.17 -8.31
C SER A 43 -12.20 -21.52 -7.11
N GLY A 44 -11.84 -20.27 -6.78
CA GLY A 44 -12.57 -19.41 -5.85
C GLY A 44 -11.67 -18.67 -4.85
N ILE A 45 -12.21 -17.56 -4.33
CA ILE A 45 -11.56 -16.69 -3.33
C ILE A 45 -11.05 -17.49 -2.12
N VAL A 46 -11.84 -18.45 -1.64
CA VAL A 46 -11.50 -19.28 -0.46
C VAL A 46 -10.23 -20.10 -0.70
N ALA A 47 -10.11 -20.77 -1.85
CA ALA A 47 -8.94 -21.60 -2.15
C ALA A 47 -7.66 -20.76 -2.27
N LEU A 48 -7.75 -19.56 -2.86
CA LEU A 48 -6.63 -18.63 -2.93
C LEU A 48 -6.21 -18.12 -1.54
N MET A 49 -7.17 -17.78 -0.69
CA MET A 49 -6.90 -17.34 0.69
C MET A 49 -6.24 -18.46 1.50
N GLU A 50 -6.80 -19.67 1.49
CA GLU A 50 -6.24 -20.81 2.21
C GLU A 50 -4.80 -21.11 1.78
N LYS A 51 -4.54 -21.07 0.47
CA LYS A 51 -3.19 -21.27 -0.06
C LYS A 51 -2.23 -20.18 0.42
N LEU A 52 -2.61 -18.91 0.22
CA LEU A 52 -1.80 -17.77 0.62
C LEU A 52 -1.47 -17.82 2.11
N ASN A 53 -2.49 -18.04 2.95
CA ASN A 53 -2.33 -18.15 4.40
C ASN A 53 -1.38 -19.27 4.80
N ASN A 54 -1.51 -20.45 4.19
CA ASN A 54 -0.66 -21.60 4.50
C ASN A 54 0.80 -21.33 4.14
N GLU A 55 1.05 -20.76 2.96
CA GLU A 55 2.42 -20.50 2.49
C GLU A 55 3.08 -19.30 3.19
N THR A 56 2.28 -18.35 3.71
CA THR A 56 2.83 -17.17 4.39
C THR A 56 2.75 -17.22 5.92
N ARG A 57 2.22 -18.29 6.51
CA ARG A 57 1.98 -18.40 7.97
C ARG A 57 3.22 -18.17 8.84
N GLU A 58 4.38 -18.62 8.37
CA GLU A 58 5.63 -18.44 9.13
C GLU A 58 6.22 -17.03 8.99
N LYS A 59 5.88 -16.34 7.88
CA LYS A 59 6.37 -15.01 7.56
C LYS A 59 5.51 -13.92 8.19
N TYR A 60 4.19 -14.06 8.08
CA TYR A 60 3.22 -13.12 8.61
C TYR A 60 2.48 -13.75 9.77
N ARG A 61 2.32 -12.98 10.85
CA ARG A 61 1.56 -13.41 12.04
C ARG A 61 0.05 -13.22 11.89
N VAL A 62 -0.41 -12.95 10.67
CA VAL A 62 -1.79 -12.71 10.31
C VAL A 62 -2.18 -13.62 9.16
N ALA A 63 -3.46 -13.92 9.07
CA ALA A 63 -4.04 -14.61 7.92
C ALA A 63 -4.15 -13.58 6.78
N LEU A 64 -3.12 -13.54 5.92
CA LEU A 64 -2.93 -12.51 4.90
C LEU A 64 -4.09 -12.47 3.90
N GLY A 65 -4.66 -13.61 3.52
CA GLY A 65 -5.80 -13.68 2.61
C GLY A 65 -7.03 -12.93 3.16
N GLU A 66 -7.31 -13.05 4.46
CA GLU A 66 -8.42 -12.41 5.15
C GLU A 66 -8.18 -10.91 5.26
N VAL A 67 -6.94 -10.49 5.53
CA VAL A 67 -6.55 -9.08 5.53
C VAL A 67 -6.79 -8.48 4.15
N ILE A 68 -6.30 -9.15 3.10
CA ILE A 68 -6.44 -8.66 1.72
C ILE A 68 -7.90 -8.54 1.34
N LYS A 69 -8.69 -9.57 1.61
CA LYS A 69 -10.13 -9.57 1.35
C LYS A 69 -10.81 -8.43 2.10
N ALA A 70 -10.54 -8.26 3.40
CA ALA A 70 -11.16 -7.22 4.20
C ALA A 70 -10.81 -5.81 3.71
N GLU A 71 -9.59 -5.58 3.24
CA GLU A 71 -9.17 -4.29 2.67
C GLU A 71 -9.87 -3.96 1.35
N VAL A 72 -10.06 -4.94 0.47
CA VAL A 72 -10.81 -4.74 -0.79
C VAL A 72 -12.29 -4.54 -0.49
N GLU A 73 -12.89 -5.35 0.39
CA GLU A 73 -14.28 -5.21 0.79
C GLU A 73 -14.57 -3.85 1.42
N ASP A 74 -13.68 -3.34 2.28
CA ASP A 74 -13.82 -2.01 2.89
C ASP A 74 -13.83 -0.92 1.82
N LEU A 75 -12.92 -1.00 0.85
CA LEU A 75 -12.85 -0.03 -0.25
C LEU A 75 -14.14 -0.02 -1.09
N TYR A 76 -14.67 -1.19 -1.44
CA TYR A 76 -15.89 -1.31 -2.23
C TYR A 76 -17.13 -0.84 -1.46
N LYS A 77 -17.27 -1.24 -0.18
CA LYS A 77 -18.42 -0.89 0.66
C LYS A 77 -18.43 0.58 1.06
N HIS A 78 -17.26 1.21 1.13
CA HIS A 78 -17.09 2.55 1.68
C HIS A 78 -16.40 3.52 0.73
N ILE A 79 -16.47 3.31 -0.60
CA ILE A 79 -15.79 4.16 -1.58
C ILE A 79 -16.10 5.66 -1.40
N GLU A 80 -17.34 6.00 -1.06
CA GLU A 80 -17.76 7.38 -0.77
C GLU A 80 -17.01 8.00 0.42
N LYS A 81 -16.59 7.20 1.40
CA LYS A 81 -15.75 7.66 2.54
C LYS A 81 -14.33 7.95 2.10
N TYR A 82 -13.77 7.17 1.17
CA TYR A 82 -12.47 7.43 0.56
C TYR A 82 -12.49 8.69 -0.32
N ILE A 83 -13.56 8.86 -1.11
CA ILE A 83 -13.81 10.09 -1.89
C ILE A 83 -13.91 11.29 -0.95
N TRP A 84 -14.69 11.18 0.13
CA TRP A 84 -14.77 12.22 1.15
C TRP A 84 -13.41 12.53 1.77
N LEU A 85 -12.64 11.51 2.14
CA LEU A 85 -11.31 11.67 2.73
C LEU A 85 -10.40 12.42 1.76
N TYR A 86 -10.29 11.96 0.51
CA TYR A 86 -9.49 12.58 -0.54
C TYR A 86 -9.76 14.09 -0.67
N ASN A 87 -11.04 14.48 -0.64
CA ASN A 87 -11.47 15.87 -0.74
C ASN A 87 -11.18 16.71 0.52
N ASN A 88 -11.00 16.07 1.67
CA ASN A 88 -10.68 16.74 2.95
C ASN A 88 -9.19 16.73 3.29
N LEU A 89 -8.35 16.08 2.47
CA LEU A 89 -6.90 16.13 2.62
C LEU A 89 -6.34 17.49 2.22
N LYS A 90 -5.47 18.02 3.07
CA LYS A 90 -4.98 19.40 2.98
C LYS A 90 -3.96 19.62 1.87
N ASP A 91 -3.16 18.62 1.53
CA ASP A 91 -2.09 18.72 0.54
C ASP A 91 -2.13 17.59 -0.50
N GLU A 92 -1.46 17.84 -1.63
CA GLU A 92 -1.38 16.89 -2.74
C GLU A 92 -0.57 15.65 -2.36
N ALA A 93 0.47 15.78 -1.53
CA ALA A 93 1.25 14.64 -1.05
C ALA A 93 0.38 13.62 -0.29
N SER A 94 -0.55 14.08 0.56
CA SER A 94 -1.49 13.19 1.27
C SER A 94 -2.46 12.52 0.31
N LYS A 95 -2.94 13.26 -0.70
CA LYS A 95 -3.83 12.73 -1.74
C LYS A 95 -3.13 11.64 -2.55
N ASP A 96 -1.88 11.87 -2.94
CA ASP A 96 -1.05 10.90 -3.64
C ASP A 96 -0.79 9.67 -2.75
N THR A 97 -0.47 9.85 -1.47
CA THR A 97 -0.35 8.74 -0.52
C THR A 97 -1.64 7.91 -0.47
N LEU A 98 -2.80 8.55 -0.35
CA LEU A 98 -4.09 7.85 -0.31
C LEU A 98 -4.37 7.07 -1.60
N ILE A 99 -4.16 7.69 -2.77
CA ILE A 99 -4.31 7.04 -4.09
C ILE A 99 -3.44 5.77 -4.14
N ASN A 100 -2.16 5.89 -3.79
CA ASN A 100 -1.24 4.76 -3.84
C ASN A 100 -1.63 3.65 -2.85
N LEU A 101 -2.07 3.98 -1.63
CA LEU A 101 -2.55 2.98 -0.67
C LEU A 101 -3.81 2.25 -1.18
N MET A 102 -4.77 2.98 -1.78
CA MET A 102 -5.96 2.38 -2.39
C MET A 102 -5.59 1.48 -3.57
N ALA A 103 -4.70 1.92 -4.45
CA ALA A 103 -4.19 1.13 -5.57
C ALA A 103 -3.47 -0.14 -5.09
N PHE A 104 -2.67 -0.04 -4.03
CA PHE A 104 -2.04 -1.20 -3.41
C PHE A 104 -3.07 -2.20 -2.86
N ARG A 105 -4.12 -1.73 -2.16
CA ARG A 105 -5.17 -2.63 -1.64
C ARG A 105 -5.86 -3.44 -2.74
N LEU A 106 -6.05 -2.84 -3.92
CA LEU A 106 -6.68 -3.47 -5.08
C LEU A 106 -5.75 -4.40 -5.89
N THR A 107 -4.44 -4.13 -5.90
CA THR A 107 -3.50 -4.79 -6.83
C THR A 107 -2.42 -5.62 -6.16
N ARG A 108 -2.08 -5.31 -4.91
CA ARG A 108 -0.90 -5.79 -4.16
C ARG A 108 0.43 -5.54 -4.84
N ASP A 109 0.47 -4.56 -5.73
CA ASP A 109 1.70 -4.14 -6.38
C ASP A 109 2.49 -3.20 -5.45
N VAL A 110 3.59 -3.72 -4.91
CA VAL A 110 4.48 -3.04 -3.96
C VAL A 110 5.09 -1.74 -4.49
N ARG A 111 5.02 -1.47 -5.81
CA ARG A 111 5.42 -0.18 -6.37
C ARG A 111 4.55 0.96 -5.84
N TYR A 112 3.30 0.69 -5.50
CA TYR A 112 2.41 1.68 -4.91
C TYR A 112 2.80 2.07 -3.48
N THR A 113 3.13 1.11 -2.62
CA THR A 113 3.62 1.43 -1.26
C THR A 113 4.96 2.14 -1.31
N ALA A 114 5.84 1.76 -2.24
CA ALA A 114 7.10 2.48 -2.48
C ALA A 114 6.90 3.93 -2.97
N ARG A 115 5.85 4.20 -3.77
CA ARG A 115 5.46 5.56 -4.18
C ARG A 115 4.79 6.35 -3.05
N ALA A 116 4.07 5.66 -2.17
CA ALA A 116 3.41 6.27 -1.01
C ALA A 116 4.42 6.66 0.09
N PHE A 117 5.57 5.98 0.16
CA PHE A 117 6.60 6.15 1.17
C PHE A 117 7.14 7.59 1.21
N ALA A 118 6.96 8.24 2.35
CA ALA A 118 7.41 9.61 2.61
C ALA A 118 8.86 9.62 3.13
N GLU A 119 9.83 9.35 2.25
CA GLU A 119 11.25 9.17 2.61
C GLU A 119 11.85 10.30 3.48
N SER A 120 11.46 11.56 3.22
CA SER A 120 11.98 12.72 3.95
C SER A 120 11.17 13.09 5.19
N SER A 121 10.15 12.31 5.55
CA SER A 121 9.30 12.55 6.71
C SER A 121 9.71 11.64 7.87
N GLU A 122 9.80 12.22 9.06
CA GLU A 122 9.91 11.42 10.27
C GLU A 122 8.52 11.04 10.78
N GLN A 123 8.34 9.76 11.10
CA GLN A 123 7.09 9.26 11.63
C GLN A 123 6.67 10.04 12.89
N TYR A 124 5.40 10.50 12.92
CA TYR A 124 4.80 11.35 13.96
C TYR A 124 5.33 12.78 14.05
N PHE A 125 6.46 13.11 13.42
CA PHE A 125 7.16 14.38 13.61
C PHE A 125 7.52 15.07 12.27
N ASP A 126 6.79 14.79 11.19
CA ASP A 126 6.97 15.42 9.86
C ASP A 126 7.10 16.95 10.00
N GLU A 127 8.29 17.49 9.73
CA GLU A 127 8.62 18.90 9.98
C GLU A 127 7.82 19.88 9.12
N GLN A 128 7.24 19.41 8.00
CA GLN A 128 6.41 20.24 7.13
C GLN A 128 4.97 20.35 7.62
N ILE A 129 4.49 19.36 8.38
CA ILE A 129 3.11 19.26 8.87
C ILE A 129 3.03 19.63 10.36
N VAL A 130 3.88 19.00 11.17
CA VAL A 130 3.81 19.02 12.62
C VAL A 130 4.48 20.27 13.15
N LYS A 131 3.77 20.95 14.04
CA LYS A 131 4.31 22.09 14.78
C LYS A 131 4.08 21.89 16.26
N TYR A 132 4.99 22.40 17.08
CA TYR A 132 5.01 22.10 18.51
C TYR A 132 4.36 23.23 19.30
N PRO A 133 3.29 22.98 20.08
CA PRO A 133 2.73 23.98 20.96
C PRO A 133 3.65 24.22 22.17
N LYS A 134 3.74 25.47 22.62
CA LYS A 134 4.52 25.82 23.82
C LYS A 134 3.87 25.21 25.07
N ASN A 135 4.69 24.76 26.03
CA ASN A 135 4.22 24.27 27.33
C ASN A 135 3.11 23.22 27.20
N CYS A 136 3.16 22.39 26.16
CA CYS A 136 2.11 21.40 25.94
C CYS A 136 2.30 20.16 26.82
N VAL A 137 1.17 19.49 27.07
CA VAL A 137 1.13 18.11 27.51
C VAL A 137 1.17 17.22 26.26
N PHE A 138 2.11 16.29 26.23
CA PHE A 138 2.21 15.25 25.19
C PHE A 138 1.73 13.91 25.75
N VAL A 139 0.93 13.20 24.97
CA VAL A 139 0.36 11.91 25.35
C VAL A 139 0.74 10.88 24.28
N ASP A 140 1.49 9.86 24.69
CA ASP A 140 1.95 8.74 23.88
C ASP A 140 1.10 7.51 24.21
N CYS A 141 0.11 7.21 23.36
CA CYS A 141 -0.69 6.00 23.49
C CYS A 141 0.00 4.88 22.69
N GLY A 142 0.33 3.78 23.36
CA GLY A 142 1.18 2.73 22.81
C GLY A 142 2.63 3.17 22.82
N ALA A 143 3.15 3.51 24.01
CA ALA A 143 4.48 4.08 24.15
C ALA A 143 5.60 3.07 23.88
N PHE A 144 5.31 1.76 23.93
CA PHE A 144 6.26 0.68 23.73
C PHE A 144 7.48 0.80 24.65
N ASP A 145 8.63 1.24 24.14
CA ASP A 145 9.83 1.45 24.94
C ASP A 145 10.04 2.91 25.36
N GLY A 146 9.15 3.83 24.96
CA GLY A 146 9.19 5.27 25.19
C GLY A 146 10.14 6.03 24.26
N TYR A 147 10.55 5.45 23.12
CA TYR A 147 11.37 6.12 22.10
C TYR A 147 10.67 7.35 21.51
N THR A 148 9.41 7.22 21.09
CA THR A 148 8.63 8.32 20.49
C THR A 148 8.49 9.49 21.47
N THR A 149 8.26 9.21 22.74
CA THR A 149 8.27 10.24 23.79
C THR A 149 9.64 10.95 23.91
N ALA A 150 10.76 10.23 23.83
CA ALA A 150 12.09 10.86 23.84
C ALA A 150 12.31 11.74 22.59
N SER A 151 11.85 11.29 21.42
CA SER A 151 11.86 12.08 20.17
C SER A 151 11.04 13.36 20.30
N PHE A 152 9.88 13.31 20.95
CA PHE A 152 9.08 14.49 21.23
C PHE A 152 9.81 15.47 22.18
N ILE A 153 10.35 14.98 23.30
CA ILE A 153 11.08 15.81 24.28
C ILE A 153 12.26 16.54 23.63
N TYR A 154 12.96 15.85 22.74
CA TYR A 154 14.07 16.43 21.98
C TYR A 154 13.64 17.60 21.11
N ARG A 155 12.49 17.48 20.41
CA ARG A 155 11.97 18.51 19.49
C ARG A 155 11.22 19.63 20.21
N CYS A 156 10.62 19.34 21.36
CA CYS A 156 9.85 20.27 22.18
C CYS A 156 10.37 20.29 23.62
N PRO A 157 11.55 20.86 23.92
CA PRO A 157 12.12 20.84 25.26
C PRO A 157 11.35 21.69 26.28
N ASN A 158 10.53 22.64 25.81
CA ASN A 158 9.66 23.47 26.64
C ASN A 158 8.27 22.82 26.85
N TYR A 159 8.21 21.49 26.95
CA TYR A 159 7.00 20.76 27.30
C TYR A 159 6.67 20.91 28.80
N SER A 160 5.37 20.81 29.11
CA SER A 160 4.87 20.81 30.48
C SER A 160 4.95 19.42 31.09
N LYS A 161 4.42 18.42 30.38
CA LYS A 161 4.32 17.05 30.86
C LYS A 161 4.23 16.03 29.73
N VAL A 162 4.71 14.81 29.95
CA VAL A 162 4.52 13.67 29.06
C VAL A 162 3.82 12.53 29.79
N TYR A 163 2.84 11.90 29.13
CA TYR A 163 2.16 10.70 29.61
C TYR A 163 2.44 9.55 28.64
N LEU A 164 2.95 8.43 29.17
CA LEU A 164 3.26 7.22 28.41
C LEU A 164 2.26 6.12 28.80
N TYR A 165 1.39 5.70 27.89
CA TYR A 165 0.45 4.59 28.11
C TYR A 165 0.96 3.34 27.41
N GLU A 166 1.23 2.31 28.20
CA GLU A 166 1.70 1.02 27.71
C GLU A 166 1.13 -0.10 28.60
N PRO A 167 0.21 -0.93 28.09
CA PRO A 167 -0.39 -1.99 28.90
C PRO A 167 0.52 -3.21 29.12
N MET A 168 1.49 -3.47 28.24
CA MET A 168 2.31 -4.68 28.30
C MET A 168 3.39 -4.56 29.37
N GLU A 169 3.51 -5.56 30.25
CA GLU A 169 4.40 -5.52 31.42
C GLU A 169 5.85 -5.14 31.09
N GLU A 170 6.45 -5.82 30.12
CA GLU A 170 7.85 -5.64 29.78
C GLU A 170 8.12 -4.24 29.19
N GLN A 171 7.26 -3.79 28.29
CA GLN A 171 7.31 -2.48 27.63
C GLN A 171 7.01 -1.35 28.63
N TYR A 172 6.01 -1.54 29.49
CA TYR A 172 5.67 -0.61 30.57
C TYR A 172 6.86 -0.37 31.50
N TYR A 173 7.59 -1.43 31.88
CA TYR A 173 8.78 -1.28 32.72
C TYR A 173 9.84 -0.37 32.07
N LEU A 174 10.03 -0.48 30.75
CA LEU A 174 10.93 0.42 30.01
C LEU A 174 10.44 1.87 30.02
N CYS A 175 9.13 2.07 29.86
CA CYS A 175 8.50 3.39 29.96
C CYS A 175 8.62 3.99 31.36
N GLU A 176 8.42 3.18 32.41
CA GLU A 176 8.51 3.60 33.81
C GLU A 176 9.95 4.01 34.17
N GLU A 177 10.95 3.21 33.79
CA GLU A 177 12.36 3.54 34.00
C GLU A 177 12.76 4.81 33.26
N PHE A 178 12.25 5.01 32.04
CA PHE A 178 12.47 6.25 31.30
C PHE A 178 11.80 7.45 31.98
N ALA A 179 10.54 7.33 32.43
CA ALA A 179 9.83 8.39 33.12
C ALA A 179 10.54 8.81 34.41
N LYS A 180 11.07 7.84 35.19
CA LYS A 180 11.87 8.10 36.39
C LYS A 180 13.12 8.95 36.11
N GLN A 181 13.76 8.77 34.94
CA GLN A 181 14.93 9.56 34.55
C GLN A 181 14.58 11.01 34.21
N ILE A 182 13.39 11.24 33.63
CA ILE A 182 12.89 12.57 33.29
C ILE A 182 12.36 13.32 34.55
N GLY A 183 11.86 12.58 35.55
CA GLY A 183 11.35 13.13 36.80
C GLY A 183 9.88 13.54 36.72
N GLU A 184 9.50 14.58 37.47
CA GLU A 184 8.09 14.96 37.69
C GLU A 184 7.30 15.33 36.42
N LYS A 185 8.01 15.62 35.32
CA LYS A 185 7.41 15.93 34.03
C LYS A 185 6.99 14.69 33.22
N ALA A 186 7.31 13.47 33.66
CA ALA A 186 6.97 12.25 32.94
C ALA A 186 6.19 11.27 33.83
N VAL A 187 5.12 10.70 33.28
CA VAL A 187 4.30 9.71 33.98
C VAL A 187 4.04 8.52 33.05
N ALA A 188 4.55 7.35 33.43
CA ALA A 188 4.20 6.09 32.78
C ALA A 188 2.94 5.49 33.43
N LYS A 189 2.04 4.95 32.62
CA LYS A 189 0.78 4.32 33.07
C LYS A 189 0.65 2.95 32.42
N LYS A 190 0.55 1.91 33.25
CA LYS A 190 0.34 0.52 32.81
C LYS A 190 -1.13 0.27 32.45
N LYS A 191 -1.60 0.95 31.42
CA LYS A 191 -2.98 0.91 30.97
C LYS A 191 -3.04 1.07 29.45
N GLY A 192 -4.01 0.44 28.82
CA GLY A 192 -4.39 0.77 27.44
C GLY A 192 -5.27 2.02 27.40
N VAL A 193 -5.42 2.61 26.22
CA VAL A 193 -6.30 3.75 25.99
C VAL A 193 -7.49 3.30 25.15
N TYR A 194 -8.70 3.66 25.56
CA TYR A 194 -9.94 3.18 24.95
C TYR A 194 -11.09 4.19 25.19
N ASP A 195 -12.34 3.81 24.90
CA ASP A 195 -13.50 4.72 25.01
C ASP A 195 -13.90 5.07 26.46
N LYS A 196 -13.65 4.16 27.42
CA LYS A 196 -13.91 4.34 28.86
C LYS A 196 -13.14 3.33 29.71
N GLY A 197 -13.00 3.63 31.00
CA GLY A 197 -12.41 2.76 32.01
C GLY A 197 -13.06 1.37 32.10
N ARG A 198 -12.30 0.30 31.84
CA ARG A 198 -12.68 -1.12 32.10
C ARG A 198 -11.48 -2.05 31.95
N THR A 199 -11.67 -3.32 32.25
CA THR A 199 -10.72 -4.39 31.91
C THR A 199 -11.18 -5.09 30.62
N LEU A 200 -10.28 -5.26 29.67
CA LEU A 200 -10.50 -5.96 28.40
C LEU A 200 -9.63 -7.22 28.32
N SER A 201 -10.12 -8.24 27.61
CA SER A 201 -9.39 -9.47 27.33
C SER A 201 -8.84 -9.46 25.89
N PHE A 202 -7.56 -9.84 25.75
CA PHE A 202 -6.81 -9.89 24.51
C PHE A 202 -6.23 -11.30 24.31
N SER A 203 -6.15 -11.78 23.06
CA SER A 203 -5.46 -13.03 22.76
C SER A 203 -3.95 -12.84 22.84
N ALA A 204 -3.25 -13.77 23.50
CA ALA A 204 -1.79 -13.75 23.62
C ALA A 204 -1.06 -14.23 22.34
N GLU A 205 -1.79 -14.77 21.35
CA GLU A 205 -1.16 -15.47 20.22
C GLU A 205 -0.59 -14.54 19.12
N VAL A 206 -0.91 -13.24 19.12
CA VAL A 206 -0.42 -12.31 18.08
C VAL A 206 0.12 -11.00 18.67
N PRO A 207 1.45 -10.87 18.83
CA PRO A 207 2.08 -9.58 19.09
C PRO A 207 1.95 -8.69 17.83
N GLY A 208 1.37 -7.50 17.97
CA GLY A 208 1.06 -6.59 16.85
C GLY A 208 -0.33 -6.77 16.24
N SER A 209 -1.23 -7.52 16.89
CA SER A 209 -2.66 -7.48 16.56
C SER A 209 -3.50 -7.71 17.82
N SER A 210 -3.64 -6.67 18.63
CA SER A 210 -4.47 -6.67 19.84
C SER A 210 -5.95 -6.55 19.49
N ARG A 211 -6.50 -7.52 18.74
CA ARG A 211 -7.95 -7.61 18.59
C ARG A 211 -8.56 -8.01 19.94
N VAL A 212 -9.46 -7.17 20.47
CA VAL A 212 -10.26 -7.47 21.66
C VAL A 212 -11.08 -8.73 21.38
N LEU A 213 -10.95 -9.76 22.22
CA LEU A 213 -11.73 -11.00 22.14
C LEU A 213 -12.47 -11.23 23.46
N GLU A 214 -13.66 -11.83 23.40
CA GLU A 214 -14.43 -12.19 24.60
C GLU A 214 -13.73 -13.24 25.48
N ALA A 215 -12.78 -14.01 24.93
CA ALA A 215 -12.03 -15.05 25.63
C ALA A 215 -10.53 -14.98 25.30
N GLY A 216 -9.89 -13.88 25.70
CA GLY A 216 -8.44 -13.69 25.58
C GLY A 216 -7.69 -14.07 26.86
N ASP A 217 -6.47 -14.59 26.72
CA ASP A 217 -5.60 -15.00 27.85
C ASP A 217 -4.95 -13.83 28.58
N LEU A 218 -4.97 -12.63 27.98
CA LEU A 218 -4.32 -11.44 28.51
C LEU A 218 -5.37 -10.41 28.94
N SER A 219 -5.35 -10.03 30.22
CA SER A 219 -6.25 -9.03 30.79
C SER A 219 -5.55 -7.69 30.88
N VAL A 220 -6.13 -6.65 30.28
CA VAL A 220 -5.56 -5.30 30.22
C VAL A 220 -6.58 -4.29 30.74
N ASP A 221 -6.16 -3.49 31.71
CA ASP A 221 -6.93 -2.33 32.15
C ASP A 221 -6.80 -1.20 31.14
N VAL A 222 -7.93 -0.65 30.71
CA VAL A 222 -8.01 0.47 29.77
C VAL A 222 -8.69 1.68 30.39
N VAL A 223 -8.38 2.88 29.88
CA VAL A 223 -8.95 4.16 30.32
C VAL A 223 -9.31 5.07 29.15
N SER A 224 -10.26 5.97 29.38
CA SER A 224 -10.51 7.18 28.59
C SER A 224 -9.50 8.26 28.98
N LEU A 225 -8.93 8.96 27.99
CA LEU A 225 -8.07 10.12 28.26
C LEU A 225 -8.86 11.27 28.89
N ASP A 226 -10.11 11.45 28.48
CA ASP A 226 -11.01 12.50 29.00
C ASP A 226 -11.24 12.40 30.52
N ASP A 227 -11.09 11.20 31.11
CA ASP A 227 -11.24 10.94 32.54
C ASP A 227 -9.88 10.84 33.27
N ASP A 228 -8.85 10.32 32.60
CA ASP A 228 -7.55 9.99 33.22
C ASP A 228 -6.52 11.15 33.14
N ILE A 229 -6.82 12.21 32.36
CA ILE A 229 -6.04 13.45 32.24
C ILE A 229 -6.94 14.67 32.40
N GLU A 230 -6.70 15.48 33.45
CA GLU A 230 -7.45 16.72 33.68
C GLU A 230 -6.85 17.93 32.95
N GLU A 231 -5.54 17.89 32.70
CA GLU A 231 -4.77 18.99 32.10
C GLU A 231 -5.02 19.08 30.58
N PRO A 232 -4.97 20.28 29.96
CA PRO A 232 -5.14 20.42 28.52
C PRO A 232 -4.09 19.65 27.71
N ILE A 233 -4.53 18.76 26.81
CA ILE A 233 -3.63 18.01 25.94
C ILE A 233 -3.22 18.89 24.76
N GLY A 234 -1.92 19.02 24.52
CA GLY A 234 -1.41 19.79 23.39
C GLY A 234 -0.94 18.94 22.21
N PHE A 235 -0.56 17.69 22.45
CA PHE A 235 -0.10 16.79 21.40
C PHE A 235 -0.46 15.37 21.79
N LEU A 236 -1.09 14.63 20.88
CA LEU A 236 -1.59 13.28 21.10
C LEU A 236 -1.09 12.36 19.97
N LYS A 237 -0.33 11.34 20.35
CA LYS A 237 0.07 10.25 19.47
C LYS A 237 -0.70 8.98 19.86
N MET A 238 -1.15 8.23 18.85
CA MET A 238 -1.77 6.92 19.05
C MET A 238 -1.22 5.90 18.05
N ASP A 239 -0.74 4.79 18.58
CA ASP A 239 -0.36 3.58 17.86
C ASP A 239 -0.71 2.40 18.78
N ILE A 240 -1.96 1.95 18.72
CA ILE A 240 -2.58 1.12 19.77
C ILE A 240 -3.32 -0.09 19.20
N GLU A 241 -2.74 -0.67 18.16
CA GLU A 241 -3.02 -2.04 17.70
C GLU A 241 -4.50 -2.28 17.34
N GLY A 242 -5.14 -1.28 16.74
CA GLY A 242 -6.53 -1.32 16.28
C GLY A 242 -7.55 -0.70 17.25
N SER A 243 -7.12 -0.10 18.36
CA SER A 243 -8.04 0.59 19.30
C SER A 243 -8.20 2.09 19.03
N GLU A 244 -7.66 2.61 17.92
CA GLU A 244 -7.55 4.05 17.62
C GLU A 244 -8.91 4.75 17.63
N SER A 245 -9.91 4.20 16.93
CA SER A 245 -11.26 4.80 16.88
C SER A 245 -11.92 4.89 18.26
N GLU A 246 -11.75 3.86 19.08
CA GLU A 246 -12.30 3.79 20.43
C GLU A 246 -11.55 4.74 21.38
N ALA A 247 -10.23 4.79 21.31
CA ALA A 247 -9.41 5.75 22.05
C ALA A 247 -9.71 7.20 21.68
N LEU A 248 -9.93 7.50 20.40
CA LEU A 248 -10.40 8.83 19.96
C LEU A 248 -11.75 9.18 20.58
N SER A 249 -12.65 8.20 20.71
CA SER A 249 -13.94 8.40 21.37
C SER A 249 -13.78 8.70 22.87
N GLY A 250 -12.82 8.08 23.55
CA GLY A 250 -12.44 8.37 24.93
C GLY A 250 -11.56 9.61 25.12
N CYS A 251 -11.23 10.32 24.05
CA CYS A 251 -10.45 11.57 24.03
C CYS A 251 -11.23 12.73 23.38
N LYS A 252 -12.55 12.56 23.21
CA LYS A 252 -13.39 13.46 22.44
C LYS A 252 -13.43 14.86 23.04
N LYS A 253 -13.48 14.98 24.36
CA LYS A 253 -13.48 16.27 25.07
C LYS A 253 -12.18 17.01 24.80
N HIS A 254 -11.03 16.35 24.93
CA HIS A 254 -9.73 16.98 24.64
C HIS A 254 -9.60 17.40 23.17
N ILE A 255 -9.99 16.55 22.21
CA ILE A 255 -9.97 16.89 20.77
C ILE A 255 -10.83 18.12 20.47
N LYS A 256 -12.00 18.21 21.11
CA LYS A 256 -12.94 19.31 20.92
C LYS A 256 -12.50 20.61 21.60
N VAL A 257 -11.99 20.53 22.83
CA VAL A 257 -11.72 21.71 23.67
C VAL A 257 -10.27 22.18 23.55
N ASP A 258 -9.31 21.27 23.69
CA ASP A 258 -7.89 21.62 23.73
C ASP A 258 -7.26 21.71 22.33
N SER A 259 -7.91 21.08 21.35
CA SER A 259 -7.45 21.00 19.96
C SER A 259 -5.97 20.58 19.87
N PRO A 260 -5.57 19.41 20.42
CA PRO A 260 -4.20 18.92 20.34
C PRO A 260 -3.75 18.69 18.88
N VAL A 261 -2.45 18.74 18.64
CA VAL A 261 -1.87 18.11 17.44
C VAL A 261 -2.11 16.61 17.52
N LEU A 262 -2.63 15.99 16.47
CA LEU A 262 -2.97 14.57 16.42
C LEU A 262 -2.06 13.83 15.45
N THR A 263 -1.45 12.74 15.89
CA THR A 263 -0.65 11.83 15.04
C THR A 263 -1.07 10.39 15.29
N ILE A 264 -1.99 9.88 14.48
CA ILE A 264 -2.74 8.66 14.75
C ILE A 264 -2.43 7.63 13.66
N CYS A 265 -1.95 6.44 14.04
CA CYS A 265 -1.75 5.33 13.10
C CYS A 265 -3.07 4.92 12.45
N ALA A 266 -3.02 4.58 11.17
CA ALA A 266 -4.19 4.30 10.34
C ALA A 266 -4.02 3.06 9.46
N TYR A 267 -3.38 2.02 10.00
CA TYR A 267 -3.04 0.79 9.26
C TYR A 267 -3.52 -0.51 9.93
N HIS A 268 -4.04 -0.47 11.15
CA HIS A 268 -4.41 -1.67 11.90
C HIS A 268 -5.73 -2.30 11.43
N LYS A 269 -6.70 -1.46 11.05
CA LYS A 269 -7.97 -1.86 10.44
C LYS A 269 -8.12 -1.23 9.06
N PRO A 270 -8.77 -1.90 8.10
CA PRO A 270 -9.05 -1.32 6.78
C PRO A 270 -9.72 0.05 6.87
N SER A 271 -10.69 0.20 7.78
CA SER A 271 -11.48 1.41 7.95
C SER A 271 -10.72 2.57 8.57
N ASP A 272 -9.58 2.33 9.23
CA ASP A 272 -8.86 3.37 9.97
C ASP A 272 -8.49 4.56 9.07
N LEU A 273 -8.15 4.31 7.80
CA LEU A 273 -7.79 5.35 6.83
C LEU A 273 -8.84 6.46 6.73
N TRP A 274 -10.12 6.11 6.65
CA TRP A 274 -11.20 7.09 6.51
C TRP A 274 -11.89 7.40 7.84
N GLN A 275 -12.02 6.41 8.72
CA GLN A 275 -12.78 6.52 9.96
C GLN A 275 -12.12 7.46 10.96
N ILE A 276 -10.80 7.39 11.11
CA ILE A 276 -10.05 8.25 12.04
C ILE A 276 -10.20 9.73 11.64
N ALA A 277 -9.99 10.04 10.36
CA ALA A 277 -10.13 11.40 9.84
C ALA A 277 -11.57 11.92 9.99
N GLU A 278 -12.56 11.07 9.70
CA GLU A 278 -13.98 11.40 9.90
C GLU A 278 -14.31 11.68 11.37
N GLN A 279 -13.82 10.85 12.29
CA GLN A 279 -14.03 11.06 13.72
C GLN A 279 -13.42 12.38 14.20
N ILE A 280 -12.17 12.65 13.83
CA ILE A 280 -11.49 13.91 14.18
C ILE A 280 -12.31 15.11 13.72
N LEU A 281 -12.70 15.16 12.44
CA LEU A 281 -13.47 16.27 11.88
C LEU A 281 -14.90 16.35 12.44
N SER A 282 -15.49 15.23 12.87
CA SER A 282 -16.80 15.21 13.53
C SER A 282 -16.76 15.78 14.95
N TYR A 283 -15.62 15.64 15.64
CA TYR A 283 -15.43 16.15 17.00
C TYR A 283 -15.04 17.62 16.97
N ASN A 284 -14.20 17.99 16.00
CA ASN A 284 -13.73 19.34 15.78
C ASN A 284 -13.45 19.56 14.29
N SER A 285 -14.30 20.33 13.62
CA SER A 285 -14.14 20.64 12.20
C SER A 285 -13.00 21.62 11.90
N ASN A 286 -12.32 22.13 12.93
CA ASN A 286 -11.22 23.10 12.81
C ASN A 286 -9.83 22.45 12.66
N TYR A 287 -9.78 21.26 12.06
CA TYR A 287 -8.55 20.55 11.74
C TYR A 287 -8.29 20.53 10.25
N ASP A 288 -7.03 20.71 9.87
CA ASP A 288 -6.50 20.28 8.58
C ASP A 288 -5.99 18.84 8.73
N ILE A 289 -6.34 17.98 7.77
CA ILE A 289 -6.01 16.54 7.78
C ILE A 289 -4.94 16.25 6.73
N PHE A 290 -3.93 15.47 7.13
CA PHE A 290 -2.85 15.00 6.26
C PHE A 290 -2.64 13.50 6.46
N ILE A 291 -2.02 12.84 5.49
CA ILE A 291 -1.63 11.43 5.54
C ILE A 291 -0.19 11.30 5.07
N ARG A 292 0.61 10.48 5.75
CA ARG A 292 1.91 10.01 5.28
C ARG A 292 2.06 8.52 5.57
N HIS A 293 2.84 7.85 4.74
CA HIS A 293 3.20 6.44 4.89
C HIS A 293 4.71 6.35 5.14
N HIS A 294 5.13 5.74 6.25
CA HIS A 294 6.52 5.82 6.73
C HIS A 294 7.33 4.54 6.52
N THR A 295 6.81 3.58 5.76
CA THR A 295 7.56 2.41 5.30
C THR A 295 7.35 2.18 3.81
N VAL A 296 8.04 1.18 3.27
CA VAL A 296 7.73 0.60 1.95
C VAL A 296 6.77 -0.60 2.06
N GLY A 297 6.35 -0.90 3.29
CA GLY A 297 5.50 -2.03 3.65
C GLY A 297 4.02 -1.67 3.61
N THR A 298 3.24 -2.29 4.51
CA THR A 298 1.79 -2.06 4.64
C THR A 298 1.43 -1.39 5.95
N ASP A 299 2.42 -1.12 6.79
CA ASP A 299 2.33 -0.58 8.14
C ASP A 299 2.71 0.91 8.18
N GLU A 300 2.66 1.50 9.37
CA GLU A 300 3.18 2.85 9.63
C GLU A 300 2.55 3.95 8.76
N THR A 301 1.28 3.79 8.36
CA THR A 301 0.49 4.91 7.82
C THR A 301 -0.02 5.75 8.97
N VAL A 302 0.19 7.08 8.92
CA VAL A 302 -0.19 8.01 9.98
C VAL A 302 -1.09 9.12 9.41
N ILE A 303 -2.23 9.33 10.07
CA ILE A 303 -3.09 10.50 9.90
C ILE A 303 -2.63 11.60 10.85
N TYR A 304 -2.39 12.78 10.30
CA TYR A 304 -2.06 13.99 11.05
C TYR A 304 -3.27 14.92 11.08
N GLY A 305 -3.72 15.29 12.28
CA GLY A 305 -4.70 16.35 12.49
C GLY A 305 -4.02 17.58 13.05
N ILE A 306 -3.95 18.67 12.27
CA ILE A 306 -3.38 19.95 12.70
C ILE A 306 -4.50 21.00 12.89
N PRO A 307 -4.68 21.57 14.10
CA PRO A 307 -5.68 22.60 14.35
C PRO A 307 -5.32 23.92 13.65
N ARG A 308 -6.28 24.59 12.99
CA ARG A 308 -6.00 25.77 12.14
C ARG A 308 -5.59 27.03 12.93
N ASP A 309 -6.15 27.24 14.11
CA ASP A 309 -6.06 28.53 14.83
C ASP A 309 -5.04 28.55 15.98
N ARG A 310 -4.13 27.57 16.05
CA ARG A 310 -3.20 27.47 17.18
C ARG A 310 -1.90 28.22 16.93
N GLU A 311 -1.47 29.02 17.91
CA GLU A 311 -0.09 29.53 17.95
C GLU A 311 0.88 28.35 18.09
N LEU A 312 1.48 27.96 16.98
CA LEU A 312 2.40 26.83 16.89
C LEU A 312 3.82 27.33 16.63
N MET A 313 4.81 26.78 17.31
CA MET A 313 6.22 27.09 17.00
C MET A 313 6.72 26.20 15.87
N VAL A 314 7.50 26.80 14.96
CA VAL A 314 8.41 26.06 14.07
C VAL A 314 9.64 25.68 14.89
N SER A 315 10.10 24.43 14.79
CA SER A 315 11.33 23.98 15.44
C SER A 315 12.50 24.83 14.94
N ASN A 316 13.14 25.58 15.83
CA ASN A 316 14.39 26.27 15.52
C ASN A 316 15.57 25.42 15.97
N ASP A 317 16.66 25.39 15.20
CA ASP A 317 17.94 24.72 15.51
C ASP A 317 18.62 25.17 16.83
N ALA A 318 18.07 26.17 17.51
CA ALA A 318 18.63 26.79 18.71
C ALA A 318 18.44 25.98 20.02
N TYR A 319 17.89 24.76 19.98
CA TYR A 319 17.52 24.00 21.18
C TYR A 319 18.48 22.86 21.56
N LEU A 320 19.57 22.67 20.81
CA LEU A 320 20.61 21.67 21.12
C LEU A 320 21.25 21.84 22.51
N GLU A 321 21.26 23.06 23.07
CA GLU A 321 21.81 23.32 24.41
C GLU A 321 20.86 22.91 25.57
N LYS A 322 19.61 22.53 25.29
CA LYS A 322 18.59 22.18 26.31
C LYS A 322 18.00 20.78 26.17
N ALA A 323 18.40 20.01 25.15
CA ALA A 323 17.97 18.62 25.03
C ALA A 323 18.50 17.81 26.21
N ASP A 324 17.61 17.13 26.93
CA ASP A 324 17.98 16.30 28.06
C ASP A 324 18.93 15.17 27.60
N ILE A 325 20.08 15.03 28.27
CA ILE A 325 21.09 14.00 28.02
C ILE A 325 20.47 12.59 27.98
N PHE A 326 19.43 12.33 28.78
CA PHE A 326 18.75 11.04 28.81
C PHE A 326 17.96 10.78 27.53
N SER A 327 17.27 11.79 26.99
CA SER A 327 16.56 11.67 25.70
C SER A 327 17.55 11.43 24.56
N LEU A 328 18.65 12.19 24.51
CA LEU A 328 19.72 11.98 23.53
C LEU A 328 20.35 10.58 23.63
N SER A 329 20.54 10.06 24.83
CA SER A 329 21.09 8.70 25.03
C SER A 329 20.16 7.61 24.50
N LYS A 330 18.84 7.77 24.66
CA LYS A 330 17.82 6.85 24.17
C LYS A 330 17.70 6.91 22.65
N LEU A 331 17.70 8.12 22.08
CA LEU A 331 17.74 8.35 20.63
C LEU A 331 18.98 7.70 20.00
N LEU A 332 20.16 7.83 20.62
CA LEU A 332 21.40 7.22 20.14
C LEU A 332 21.35 5.67 20.16
N LYS A 333 20.77 5.09 21.21
CA LYS A 333 20.59 3.63 21.32
C LYS A 333 19.65 3.10 20.22
N HIS A 334 18.54 3.79 19.98
CA HIS A 334 17.58 3.41 18.96
C HIS A 334 18.11 3.65 17.53
N SER A 335 18.80 4.75 17.27
CA SER A 335 19.44 5.02 15.97
C SER A 335 20.39 3.91 15.53
N LYS A 336 21.11 3.28 16.46
CA LYS A 336 21.94 2.09 16.15
C LYS A 336 21.10 0.86 15.76
N ASN A 337 19.92 0.69 16.35
CA ASN A 337 18.99 -0.40 16.00
C ASN A 337 18.30 -0.13 14.66
N GLU A 338 17.88 1.10 14.41
CA GLU A 338 17.29 1.53 13.14
C GLU A 338 18.31 1.46 11.99
N GLN A 339 19.57 1.84 12.21
CA GLN A 339 20.63 1.63 11.22
C GLN A 339 20.76 0.14 10.85
N ASN A 340 20.62 -0.77 11.82
CA ASN A 340 20.62 -2.21 11.54
C ASN A 340 19.35 -2.67 10.80
N ARG A 341 18.17 -2.11 11.11
CA ARG A 341 16.92 -2.38 10.38
C ARG A 341 16.93 -1.83 8.97
N LEU A 342 17.40 -0.60 8.75
CA LEU A 342 17.60 -0.02 7.41
C LEU A 342 18.59 -0.86 6.61
N ASN A 343 19.71 -1.29 7.22
CA ASN A 343 20.65 -2.19 6.54
C ASN A 343 19.99 -3.51 6.10
N ASN A 344 19.04 -4.04 6.90
CA ASN A 344 18.27 -5.22 6.53
C ASN A 344 17.20 -4.93 5.47
N SER A 345 16.56 -3.76 5.52
CA SER A 345 15.56 -3.31 4.53
C SER A 345 16.21 -3.01 3.18
N VAL A 346 17.40 -2.40 3.17
CA VAL A 346 18.24 -2.24 1.97
C VAL A 346 18.62 -3.60 1.39
N LYS A 347 19.01 -4.58 2.22
CA LYS A 347 19.23 -5.95 1.75
C LYS A 347 17.98 -6.56 1.12
N TYR A 348 16.81 -6.39 1.75
CA TYR A 348 15.54 -6.86 1.21
C TYR A 348 15.20 -6.18 -0.13
N LEU A 349 15.31 -4.84 -0.22
CA LEU A 349 15.08 -4.09 -1.45
C LEU A 349 16.08 -4.48 -2.55
N LEU A 350 17.35 -4.73 -2.22
CA LEU A 350 18.34 -5.25 -3.16
C LEU A 350 17.96 -6.64 -3.68
N ILE A 351 17.43 -7.52 -2.82
CA ILE A 351 16.90 -8.83 -3.23
C ILE A 351 15.70 -8.63 -4.17
N GLN A 352 14.79 -7.70 -3.87
CA GLN A 352 13.65 -7.42 -4.74
C GLN A 352 14.06 -6.83 -6.09
N VAL A 353 15.05 -5.92 -6.11
CA VAL A 353 15.63 -5.39 -7.34
C VAL A 353 16.27 -6.51 -8.16
N GLU A 354 16.99 -7.43 -7.54
CA GLU A 354 17.59 -8.57 -8.25
C GLU A 354 16.52 -9.54 -8.78
N ASN A 355 15.47 -9.82 -8.00
CA ASN A 355 14.32 -10.62 -8.44
C ASN A 355 13.63 -9.98 -9.64
N HIS A 356 13.39 -8.66 -9.59
CA HIS A 356 12.78 -7.93 -10.70
C HIS A 356 13.69 -7.92 -11.93
N ARG A 357 15.02 -7.84 -11.73
CA ARG A 357 16.01 -7.96 -12.82
C ARG A 357 16.00 -9.36 -13.45
N ILE A 358 15.83 -10.41 -12.66
CA ILE A 358 15.68 -11.79 -13.15
C ILE A 358 14.38 -11.94 -13.95
N ALA A 359 13.26 -11.41 -13.43
CA ALA A 359 11.97 -11.43 -14.13
C ALA A 359 12.02 -10.67 -15.46
N LEU A 360 12.67 -9.49 -15.50
CA LEU A 360 12.91 -8.75 -16.73
C LEU A 360 13.76 -9.55 -17.73
N ARG A 361 14.83 -10.22 -17.27
CA ARG A 361 15.62 -11.10 -18.16
C ARG A 361 14.82 -12.29 -18.69
N GLN A 362 13.94 -12.88 -17.89
CA GLN A 362 13.06 -13.95 -18.34
C GLN A 362 12.09 -13.42 -19.41
N SER A 363 11.51 -12.24 -19.20
CA SER A 363 10.68 -11.56 -20.20
C SER A 363 11.45 -11.21 -21.47
N ASP A 364 12.72 -10.81 -21.38
CA ASP A 364 13.57 -10.53 -22.54
C ASP A 364 13.90 -11.83 -23.31
N ILE A 365 14.20 -12.92 -22.62
CA ILE A 365 14.42 -14.25 -23.23
C ILE A 365 13.15 -14.71 -23.96
N GLU A 366 11.98 -14.53 -23.35
CA GLU A 366 10.69 -14.89 -23.96
C GLU A 366 10.38 -14.00 -25.17
N ARG A 367 10.67 -12.69 -25.08
CA ARG A 367 10.55 -11.75 -26.21
C ARG A 367 11.50 -12.13 -27.35
N ASP A 368 12.74 -12.49 -27.08
CA ASP A 368 13.72 -12.92 -28.08
C ASP A 368 13.31 -14.26 -28.72
N TYR A 369 12.76 -15.19 -27.93
CA TYR A 369 12.19 -16.44 -28.44
C TYR A 369 11.01 -16.19 -29.39
N LEU A 370 10.06 -15.35 -28.99
CA LEU A 370 8.90 -14.97 -29.82
C LEU A 370 9.33 -14.22 -31.09
N ARG A 371 10.35 -13.35 -30.99
CA ARG A 371 10.93 -12.66 -32.14
C ARG A 371 11.56 -13.64 -33.13
N GLY A 372 12.31 -14.63 -32.65
CA GLY A 372 12.86 -15.69 -33.51
C GLY A 372 11.78 -16.52 -34.21
N GLN A 373 10.64 -16.76 -33.56
CA GLN A 373 9.49 -17.39 -34.22
C GLN A 373 8.89 -16.48 -35.30
N LEU A 374 8.77 -15.17 -35.03
CA LEU A 374 8.27 -14.19 -35.99
C LEU A 374 9.14 -14.14 -37.25
N ASP A 375 10.46 -14.04 -37.10
CA ASP A 375 11.43 -14.01 -38.21
C ASP A 375 11.33 -15.30 -39.06
N SER A 376 11.13 -16.46 -38.42
CA SER A 376 10.92 -17.74 -39.14
C SER A 376 9.61 -17.77 -39.92
N ILE A 377 8.54 -17.17 -39.39
CA ILE A 377 7.25 -17.05 -40.08
C ILE A 377 7.39 -16.10 -41.27
N GLU A 378 8.04 -14.95 -41.11
CA GLU A 378 8.29 -14.00 -42.20
C GLU A 378 9.08 -14.64 -43.34
N LEU A 379 10.12 -15.44 -43.02
CA LEU A 379 10.88 -16.18 -44.02
C LEU A 379 9.99 -17.15 -44.81
N ARG A 380 9.12 -17.90 -44.13
CA ARG A 380 8.15 -18.81 -44.75
C ARG A 380 7.13 -18.08 -45.62
N VAL A 381 6.65 -16.92 -45.17
CA VAL A 381 5.76 -16.07 -45.98
C VAL A 381 6.47 -15.63 -47.25
N GLN A 382 7.73 -15.22 -47.16
CA GLN A 382 8.52 -14.82 -48.33
C GLN A 382 8.74 -15.99 -49.31
N GLU A 383 9.06 -17.20 -48.80
CA GLU A 383 9.16 -18.42 -49.62
C GLU A 383 7.85 -18.72 -50.35
N ILE A 384 6.70 -18.56 -49.68
CA ILE A 384 5.38 -18.75 -50.28
C ILE A 384 5.12 -17.68 -51.35
N LEU A 385 5.45 -16.42 -51.10
CA LEU A 385 5.29 -15.34 -52.09
C LEU A 385 6.15 -15.57 -53.33
N ASP A 386 7.39 -16.00 -53.15
CA ASP A 386 8.29 -16.34 -54.26
C ASP A 386 7.75 -17.54 -55.06
N TYR A 387 7.22 -18.55 -54.38
CA TYR A 387 6.57 -19.68 -55.03
C TYR A 387 5.31 -19.27 -55.79
N MET A 388 4.47 -18.39 -55.22
CA MET A 388 3.31 -17.82 -55.93
C MET A 388 3.72 -17.10 -57.21
N LYS A 389 4.80 -16.31 -57.17
CA LYS A 389 5.34 -15.63 -58.35
C LYS A 389 5.80 -16.61 -59.44
N GLN A 390 6.45 -17.71 -59.03
CA GLN A 390 6.82 -18.79 -59.97
C GLN A 390 5.58 -19.44 -60.62
N LEU A 391 4.53 -19.68 -59.82
CA LEU A 391 3.26 -20.22 -60.34
C LEU A 391 2.57 -19.25 -61.31
N GLU A 392 2.62 -17.94 -61.04
CA GLU A 392 2.09 -16.92 -61.96
C GLU A 392 2.85 -16.91 -63.29
N SER A 393 4.19 -16.93 -63.27
CA SER A 393 4.99 -17.02 -64.50
C SER A 393 4.72 -18.32 -65.26
N ALA A 394 4.57 -19.45 -64.56
CA ALA A 394 4.23 -20.73 -65.18
C ALA A 394 2.83 -20.67 -65.82
N LYS A 395 1.86 -20.05 -65.14
CA LYS A 395 0.51 -19.83 -65.68
C LYS A 395 0.55 -18.98 -66.95
N GLU A 396 1.28 -17.87 -66.97
CA GLU A 396 1.45 -17.04 -68.17
C GLU A 396 2.05 -17.84 -69.32
N TYR A 397 3.12 -18.60 -69.07
CA TYR A 397 3.70 -19.49 -70.07
C TYR A 397 2.69 -20.48 -70.64
N PHE A 398 1.89 -21.13 -69.79
CA PHE A 398 0.86 -22.07 -70.26
C PHE A 398 -0.25 -21.38 -71.05
N LEU A 399 -0.64 -20.16 -70.68
CA LEU A 399 -1.62 -19.36 -71.44
C LEU A 399 -1.09 -19.04 -72.84
N ASP A 400 0.17 -18.63 -72.96
CA ASP A 400 0.82 -18.41 -74.26
C ASP A 400 0.87 -19.69 -75.10
N GLN A 401 1.20 -20.84 -74.49
CA GLN A 401 1.16 -22.12 -75.19
C GLN A 401 -0.25 -22.44 -75.69
N ILE A 402 -1.28 -22.21 -74.87
CA ILE A 402 -2.69 -22.42 -75.28
C ILE A 402 -3.06 -21.53 -76.47
N GLU A 403 -2.65 -20.26 -76.47
CA GLU A 403 -2.87 -19.31 -77.58
C GLU A 403 -2.19 -19.79 -78.87
N ASN A 404 -0.94 -20.25 -78.76
CA ASN A 404 -0.19 -20.83 -79.87
C ASN A 404 -0.89 -22.07 -80.45
N TYR A 405 -1.34 -23.00 -79.60
CA TYR A 405 -2.08 -24.18 -80.03
C TYR A 405 -3.43 -23.80 -80.67
N ARG A 406 -4.16 -22.82 -80.14
CA ARG A 406 -5.40 -22.32 -80.75
C ARG A 406 -5.17 -21.79 -82.16
N THR A 407 -4.08 -21.04 -82.35
CA THR A 407 -3.68 -20.51 -83.66
C THR A 407 -3.36 -21.64 -84.64
N CYS A 408 -2.54 -22.60 -84.23
CA CYS A 408 -2.21 -23.77 -85.05
C CYS A 408 -3.46 -24.58 -85.45
N VAL A 409 -4.39 -24.82 -84.50
CA VAL A 409 -5.66 -25.50 -84.79
C VAL A 409 -6.52 -24.70 -85.79
N LYS A 410 -6.54 -23.37 -85.70
CA LYS A 410 -7.26 -22.52 -86.65
C LYS A 410 -6.66 -22.63 -88.05
N GLU A 411 -5.34 -22.54 -88.18
CA GLU A 411 -4.64 -22.71 -89.47
C GLU A 411 -4.90 -24.10 -90.08
N GLN A 412 -4.83 -25.16 -89.27
CA GLN A 412 -5.14 -26.52 -89.72
C GLN A 412 -6.59 -26.67 -90.17
N LYS A 413 -7.55 -26.03 -89.47
CA LYS A 413 -8.96 -26.01 -89.88
C LYS A 413 -9.15 -25.26 -91.21
N GLU A 414 -8.45 -24.15 -91.42
CA GLU A 414 -8.48 -23.39 -92.68
C GLU A 414 -7.88 -24.20 -93.84
N GLN A 415 -6.73 -24.86 -93.61
CA GLN A 415 -6.12 -25.77 -94.58
C GLN A 415 -7.07 -26.93 -94.92
N LEU A 416 -7.68 -27.57 -93.93
CA LEU A 416 -8.66 -28.63 -94.13
C LEU A 416 -9.88 -28.14 -94.92
N ALA A 417 -10.37 -26.92 -94.64
CA ALA A 417 -11.46 -26.31 -95.40
C ALA A 417 -11.06 -26.03 -96.85
N ALA A 418 -9.84 -25.56 -97.11
CA ALA A 418 -9.32 -25.34 -98.45
C ALA A 418 -9.19 -26.65 -99.25
N VAL A 419 -8.72 -27.73 -98.61
CA VAL A 419 -8.68 -29.08 -99.21
C VAL A 419 -10.09 -29.59 -99.50
N LYS A 420 -11.05 -29.41 -98.59
CA LYS A 420 -12.46 -29.77 -98.81
C LYS A 420 -13.08 -28.96 -99.97
N ARG A 421 -12.78 -27.68 -100.13
CA ARG A 421 -13.24 -26.87 -101.29
C ARG A 421 -12.65 -27.37 -102.62
N LYS A 422 -11.38 -27.79 -102.64
CA LYS A 422 -10.76 -28.41 -103.82
C LYS A 422 -11.38 -29.76 -104.19
N ASN A 423 -11.81 -30.55 -103.20
CA ASN A 423 -12.33 -31.90 -103.41
C ASN A 423 -13.87 -31.98 -103.53
N GLY A 424 -14.63 -30.99 -103.06
CA GLY A 424 -16.09 -30.92 -103.16
C GLY A 424 -16.63 -30.16 -104.38
N GLY A 425 -15.75 -29.80 -105.33
CA GLY A 425 -16.10 -29.20 -106.62
C GLY A 425 -16.16 -30.22 -107.77
N LYS A 426 -16.55 -31.46 -107.49
CA LYS A 426 -16.92 -32.47 -108.49
C LYS A 426 -18.22 -33.13 -108.10
#